data_AF-A0A0F0LQQ0-F1
#
_entry.id   AF-A0A0F0LQQ0-F1
#
_cell.length_a   1.000
_cell.length_b   1.000
_cell.length_c   1.000
_cell.angle_alpha   90.00
_cell.angle_beta   90.00
_cell.angle_gamma   90.00
#
_symmetry.space_group_name_H-M   'P 1'
#
loop_
_entity.id
_entity.type
_entity.pdbx_description
1 polymer ?
#
loop_
_entity_poly.entity_id
_entity_poly.type
_entity_poly.pdbx_seq_one_letter_code
_entity_poly.pdbx_strand_id
1 'polypeptide(L)'
;MQFWQGTTTSTGAKDDREASDLMLAALTKATIADVTAAASDVPFKNATSGGYDVDSRAVQGSNDAATWVIQARVFEQAGAGLSFVLDCTDGSAPTVADEIIEKDPILVH
;
A
#
# COMPACT_ATOMS: atom_id res chain seq x y z
N MET A 1 -13.61 -2.81 -1.41
CA MET A 1 -12.20 -3.03 -1.76
C MET A 1 -11.93 -2.52 -3.17
N GLN A 2 -10.81 -1.84 -3.36
CA GLN A 2 -10.25 -1.51 -4.67
C GLN A 2 -8.82 -2.05 -4.72
N PHE A 3 -8.42 -2.63 -5.84
CA PHE A 3 -7.06 -3.11 -6.08
C PHE A 3 -6.58 -2.56 -7.41
N TRP A 4 -5.30 -2.19 -7.46
CA TRP A 4 -4.63 -1.76 -8.66
C TRP A 4 -3.23 -2.35 -8.72
N GLN A 5 -2.81 -2.77 -9.90
CA GLN A 5 -1.44 -3.09 -10.25
C GLN A 5 -1.19 -2.66 -11.69
N GLY A 6 -0.05 -2.06 -11.96
CA GLY A 6 0.30 -1.66 -13.31
C GLY A 6 1.53 -0.80 -13.40
N THR A 7 1.69 -0.17 -14.58
CA THR A 7 2.78 0.75 -14.85
C THR A 7 2.55 2.10 -14.17
N THR A 8 3.60 2.66 -13.59
CA THR A 8 3.64 4.04 -13.09
C THR A 8 4.50 4.91 -14.02
N THR A 9 4.16 6.19 -14.08
CA THR A 9 5.09 7.20 -14.59
C THR A 9 6.04 7.57 -13.46
N SER A 10 7.33 7.80 -13.78
CA SER A 10 8.29 8.27 -12.78
C SER A 10 7.77 9.51 -12.07
N THR A 11 7.83 9.51 -10.74
CA THR A 11 7.41 10.62 -9.91
C THR A 11 8.57 11.56 -9.57
N GLY A 12 9.81 11.15 -9.88
CA GLY A 12 11.03 11.85 -9.48
C GLY A 12 11.39 11.62 -8.01
N ALA A 13 10.77 10.63 -7.37
CA ALA A 13 11.12 10.20 -6.01
C ALA A 13 12.55 9.69 -5.96
N LYS A 14 13.22 9.88 -4.81
CA LYS A 14 14.60 9.41 -4.62
C LYS A 14 14.70 7.90 -4.41
N ASP A 15 13.62 7.28 -3.95
CA ASP A 15 13.54 5.85 -3.62
C ASP A 15 12.09 5.33 -3.72
N ASP A 16 11.94 4.00 -3.68
CA ASP A 16 10.64 3.32 -3.73
C ASP A 16 9.72 3.67 -2.56
N ARG A 17 10.30 4.07 -1.41
CA ARG A 17 9.54 4.45 -0.22
C ARG A 17 8.83 5.78 -0.45
N GLU A 18 9.55 6.80 -0.91
CA GLU A 18 9.00 8.10 -1.27
C GLU A 18 8.01 8.00 -2.43
N ALA A 19 8.30 7.15 -3.43
CA ALA A 19 7.36 6.89 -4.52
C ALA A 19 6.06 6.24 -4.03
N SER A 20 6.15 5.32 -3.06
CA SER A 20 4.98 4.69 -2.43
C SER A 20 4.18 5.70 -1.58
N ASP A 21 4.86 6.58 -0.82
CA ASP A 21 4.20 7.66 -0.09
C ASP A 21 3.49 8.66 -1.04
N LEU A 22 4.07 8.96 -2.21
CA LEU A 22 3.43 9.77 -3.25
C LEU A 22 2.17 9.11 -3.82
N MET A 23 2.20 7.79 -4.05
CA MET A 23 1.01 7.03 -4.46
C MET A 23 -0.08 7.07 -3.38
N LEU A 24 0.28 6.87 -2.12
CA LEU A 24 -0.65 7.00 -0.99
C LEU A 24 -1.23 8.40 -0.87
N ALA A 25 -0.43 9.46 -1.07
CA ALA A 25 -0.89 10.84 -1.08
C ALA A 25 -1.94 11.07 -2.18
N ALA A 26 -1.71 10.51 -3.38
CA ALA A 26 -2.68 10.57 -4.47
C ALA A 26 -4.00 9.82 -4.14
N LEU A 27 -3.90 8.61 -3.56
CA LEU A 27 -5.07 7.78 -3.19
C LEU A 27 -5.90 8.41 -2.06
N THR A 28 -5.23 8.97 -1.06
CA THR A 28 -5.85 9.59 0.12
C THR A 28 -6.28 11.04 -0.11
N LYS A 29 -5.76 11.68 -1.18
CA LYS A 29 -5.84 13.13 -1.42
C LYS A 29 -5.24 13.96 -0.27
N ALA A 30 -4.26 13.40 0.45
CA ALA A 30 -3.51 14.08 1.50
C ALA A 30 -2.21 14.69 0.96
N THR A 31 -1.55 15.50 1.77
CA THR A 31 -0.20 15.97 1.43
C THR A 31 0.81 14.83 1.63
N ILE A 32 1.92 14.86 0.89
CA ILE A 32 3.01 13.88 1.11
C ILE A 32 3.55 13.96 2.54
N ALA A 33 3.63 15.15 3.14
CA ALA A 33 4.12 15.32 4.51
C ALA A 33 3.23 14.61 5.54
N ASP A 34 1.90 14.72 5.39
CA ASP A 34 0.94 14.04 6.26
C ASP A 34 1.02 12.52 6.08
N VAL A 35 1.13 12.04 4.83
CA VAL A 35 1.27 10.61 4.54
C VAL A 35 2.56 10.07 5.11
N THR A 36 3.71 10.70 4.86
CA THR A 36 5.00 10.23 5.37
C THR A 36 5.01 10.16 6.90
N ALA A 37 4.34 11.09 7.58
CA ALA A 37 4.21 11.08 9.04
C ALA A 37 3.28 9.97 9.56
N ALA A 38 2.21 9.64 8.82
CA ALA A 38 1.21 8.66 9.22
C ALA A 38 1.50 7.22 8.74
N ALA A 39 2.26 7.06 7.65
CA ALA A 39 2.43 5.79 6.97
C ALA A 39 3.46 4.89 7.67
N SER A 40 3.07 3.63 7.86
CA SER A 40 3.90 2.57 8.44
C SER A 40 4.47 1.66 7.35
N ASP A 41 5.61 1.05 7.65
CA ASP A 41 6.18 0.00 6.81
C ASP A 41 5.44 -1.31 7.07
N VAL A 42 4.87 -1.88 6.03
CA VAL A 42 4.20 -3.18 6.07
C VAL A 42 4.60 -3.97 4.82
N PRO A 43 5.02 -5.24 4.95
CA PRO A 43 5.44 -6.01 3.79
C PRO A 43 4.24 -6.63 3.07
N PHE A 44 4.36 -6.77 1.75
CA PHE A 44 3.58 -7.76 1.00
C PHE A 44 4.29 -9.12 1.04
N LYS A 45 3.49 -10.19 0.95
CA LYS A 45 4.00 -11.54 0.81
C LYS A 45 4.48 -11.78 -0.62
N ASN A 46 5.66 -12.35 -0.77
CA ASN A 46 6.27 -12.66 -2.07
C ASN A 46 5.93 -14.11 -2.47
N ALA A 47 5.38 -14.29 -3.68
CA ALA A 47 5.01 -15.59 -4.20
C ALA A 47 6.22 -16.51 -4.49
N THR A 48 7.41 -15.93 -4.71
CA THR A 48 8.64 -16.68 -5.02
C THR A 48 9.31 -17.19 -3.75
N SER A 49 9.50 -16.33 -2.75
CA SER A 49 10.18 -16.68 -1.50
C SER A 49 9.23 -17.32 -0.47
N GLY A 50 7.92 -17.05 -0.58
CA GLY A 50 6.91 -17.34 0.45
C GLY A 50 7.00 -16.42 1.68
N GLY A 51 7.98 -15.51 1.69
CA GLY A 51 8.26 -14.58 2.79
C GLY A 51 7.58 -13.23 2.63
N TYR A 52 7.90 -12.32 3.55
CA TYR A 52 7.38 -10.96 3.64
C TYR A 52 8.48 -9.95 3.31
N ASP A 53 9.06 -10.07 2.13
CA ASP A 53 10.25 -9.33 1.69
C ASP A 53 9.96 -8.23 0.66
N VAL A 54 8.70 -8.03 0.26
CA VAL A 54 8.32 -6.91 -0.60
C VAL A 54 7.87 -5.74 0.28
N ASP A 55 8.80 -4.84 0.58
CA ASP A 55 8.53 -3.65 1.38
C ASP A 55 7.38 -2.83 0.76
N SER A 56 6.49 -2.32 1.60
CA SER A 56 5.43 -1.41 1.15
C SER A 56 5.04 -0.43 2.26
N ARG A 57 4.17 0.51 1.92
CA ARG A 57 3.73 1.60 2.81
C ARG A 57 2.24 1.50 2.99
N ALA A 58 1.75 1.67 4.22
CA ALA A 58 0.33 1.74 4.48
C ALA A 58 -0.05 2.88 5.41
N VAL A 59 -1.21 3.47 5.14
CA VAL A 59 -1.95 4.32 6.07
C VAL A 59 -3.22 3.59 6.52
N GLN A 60 -3.54 3.71 7.79
CA GLN A 60 -4.71 3.10 8.39
C GLN A 60 -5.39 4.10 9.31
N GLY A 61 -6.69 3.93 9.50
CA GLY A 61 -7.46 4.80 10.38
C GLY A 61 -8.87 4.31 10.62
N SER A 62 -9.60 5.09 11.42
CA SER A 62 -10.98 4.83 11.76
C SER A 62 -11.76 6.11 11.97
N ASN A 63 -13.07 6.03 11.77
CA ASN A 63 -14.05 7.03 12.15
C ASN A 63 -15.35 6.33 12.59
N ASP A 64 -16.39 7.09 12.90
CA ASP A 64 -17.68 6.54 13.36
C ASP A 64 -18.40 5.67 12.32
N ALA A 65 -18.00 5.74 11.04
CA ALA A 65 -18.61 5.00 9.95
C ALA A 65 -17.83 3.74 9.54
N ALA A 66 -16.50 3.75 9.69
CA ALA A 66 -15.65 2.68 9.18
C ALA A 66 -14.22 2.67 9.75
N THR A 67 -13.55 1.53 9.57
CA THR A 67 -12.08 1.43 9.58
C THR A 67 -11.57 1.26 8.14
N TRP A 68 -10.36 1.73 7.88
CA TRP A 68 -9.74 1.60 6.56
C TRP A 68 -8.26 1.27 6.64
N VAL A 69 -7.79 0.61 5.58
CA VAL A 69 -6.38 0.36 5.29
C VAL A 69 -6.14 0.69 3.82
N ILE A 70 -5.12 1.51 3.55
CA ILE A 70 -4.65 1.80 2.19
C ILE A 70 -3.17 1.48 2.17
N GLN A 71 -2.78 0.53 1.32
CA GLN A 71 -1.39 0.08 1.21
C GLN A 71 -0.93 0.20 -0.24
N ALA A 72 0.31 0.62 -0.44
CA ALA A 72 0.91 0.79 -1.74
C ALA A 72 2.38 0.41 -1.75
N ARG A 73 2.83 -0.18 -2.87
CA ARG A 73 4.23 -0.35 -3.23
C ARG A 73 4.44 0.17 -4.65
N VAL A 74 5.31 1.16 -4.80
CA VAL A 74 5.82 1.62 -6.09
C VAL A 74 7.29 1.24 -6.21
N PHE A 75 7.65 0.66 -7.35
CA PHE A 75 9.01 0.38 -7.79
C PHE A 75 9.43 1.50 -8.76
N GLU A 76 10.03 2.57 -8.24
CA GLU A 76 10.23 3.81 -8.99
C GLU A 76 11.10 3.59 -10.23
N GLN A 77 12.21 2.85 -10.09
CA GLN A 77 13.09 2.56 -11.21
C GLN A 77 12.47 1.61 -12.25
N ALA A 78 11.59 0.71 -11.81
CA ALA A 78 10.92 -0.22 -12.70
C ALA A 78 9.70 0.40 -13.40
N GLY A 79 9.22 1.57 -12.94
CA GLY A 79 8.02 2.20 -13.47
C GLY A 79 6.77 1.33 -13.28
N ALA A 80 6.67 0.66 -12.13
CA ALA A 80 5.55 -0.22 -11.80
C ALA A 80 5.11 -0.04 -10.35
N GLY A 81 3.88 -0.42 -10.03
CA GLY A 81 3.39 -0.41 -8.67
C GLY A 81 2.14 -1.22 -8.48
N LEU A 82 1.74 -1.33 -7.22
CA LEU A 82 0.48 -1.89 -6.78
C LEU A 82 -0.06 -1.16 -5.55
N SER A 83 -1.37 -1.22 -5.38
CA SER A 83 -2.04 -0.74 -4.17
C SER A 83 -3.37 -1.44 -3.94
N PHE A 84 -3.83 -1.39 -2.70
CA PHE A 84 -5.23 -1.67 -2.39
C PHE A 84 -5.80 -0.61 -1.43
N VAL A 85 -7.11 -0.39 -1.54
CA VAL A 85 -7.91 0.43 -0.65
C VAL A 85 -8.99 -0.48 -0.07
N LEU A 86 -8.98 -0.61 1.25
CA LEU A 86 -9.94 -1.39 2.01
C LEU A 86 -10.65 -0.50 3.01
N ASP A 87 -11.97 -0.60 3.03
CA ASP A 87 -12.86 0.15 3.90
C ASP A 87 -13.92 -0.85 4.41
N CYS A 88 -14.08 -0.93 5.73
CA CYS A 88 -14.94 -1.88 6.42
C CYS A 88 -15.77 -1.15 7.48
N THR A 89 -17.10 -1.28 7.40
CA THR A 89 -18.04 -0.62 8.32
C THR A 89 -18.17 -1.31 9.69
N ASP A 90 -17.68 -2.54 9.81
CA ASP A 90 -17.73 -3.37 11.03
C ASP A 90 -16.42 -3.31 11.84
N GLY A 91 -15.46 -2.49 11.41
CA GLY A 91 -14.17 -2.35 12.05
C GLY A 91 -13.11 -3.34 11.59
N SER A 92 -13.42 -4.29 10.70
CA SER A 92 -12.53 -5.41 10.37
C SER A 92 -11.39 -5.10 9.39
N ALA A 93 -11.23 -3.86 8.94
CA ALA A 93 -10.28 -3.54 7.85
C ALA A 93 -8.84 -4.01 8.12
N PRO A 94 -8.24 -3.85 9.32
CA PRO A 94 -6.89 -4.37 9.57
C PRO A 94 -6.80 -5.90 9.43
N THR A 95 -7.76 -6.64 10.00
CA THR A 95 -7.78 -8.12 9.93
C THR A 95 -7.98 -8.63 8.50
N VAL A 96 -8.85 -7.96 7.73
CA VAL A 96 -9.08 -8.32 6.33
C VAL A 96 -7.88 -7.95 5.46
N ALA A 97 -7.16 -6.86 5.75
CA ALA A 97 -5.92 -6.52 5.08
C ALA A 97 -4.84 -7.59 5.31
N ASP A 98 -4.67 -8.07 6.55
CA ASP A 98 -3.74 -9.16 6.87
C ASP A 98 -4.12 -10.45 6.11
N GLU A 99 -5.42 -10.76 6.00
CA GLU A 99 -5.91 -11.92 5.25
C GLU A 99 -5.60 -11.82 3.75
N ILE A 100 -5.78 -10.65 3.15
CA ILE A 100 -5.43 -10.38 1.75
C ILE A 100 -3.92 -10.62 1.55
N ILE A 101 -3.07 -10.04 2.39
CA ILE A 101 -1.61 -10.17 2.25
C ILE A 101 -1.17 -11.63 2.40
N GLU A 102 -1.78 -12.39 3.32
CA GLU A 102 -1.41 -13.78 3.56
C GLU A 102 -1.85 -14.72 2.42
N LYS A 103 -3.03 -14.47 1.84
CA LYS A 103 -3.65 -15.35 0.82
C LYS A 103 -3.31 -14.97 -0.61
N ASP A 104 -2.98 -13.71 -0.87
CA ASP A 104 -2.69 -13.17 -2.20
C ASP A 104 -1.23 -12.71 -2.31
N PRO A 105 -0.26 -13.65 -2.27
CA PRO A 105 1.15 -13.31 -2.43
C PRO A 105 1.40 -12.75 -3.84
N ILE A 106 2.21 -11.69 -3.92
CA ILE A 106 2.51 -11.00 -5.17
C ILE A 106 3.78 -11.54 -5.80
N LEU A 107 3.79 -11.58 -7.12
CA LEU A 107 4.95 -11.98 -7.91
C LEU A 107 5.72 -10.74 -8.35
N VAL A 108 6.96 -10.61 -7.88
CA VAL A 108 7.90 -9.57 -8.28
C VAL A 108 9.10 -10.27 -8.91
N HIS A 109 9.44 -9.91 -10.15
CA HIS A 109 10.54 -10.48 -10.94
C HIS A 109 11.43 -9.37 -11.50
#